data_AF-A0A439L3I6-F1
#
_entry.id   AF-A0A439L3I6-F1
#
_cell.length_a   1.000
_cell.length_b   1.000
_cell.length_c   1.000
_cell.angle_alpha   90.00
_cell.angle_beta   90.00
_cell.angle_gamma   90.00
#
_symmetry.space_group_name_H-M   'P 1'
#
loop_
_entity.id
_entity.type
_entity.pdbx_description
1 polymer ?
#
loop_
_entity_poly.entity_id
_entity_poly.type
_entity_poly.pdbx_seq_one_letter_code
_entity_poly.pdbx_strand_id
1 'polypeptide(L)'
;MFDHFWRAVAIGIGATALMDLWAIFLNMVFAQPRPNWGLVGRWVWHLSDGKVFHDDIGEAAPYAHESALGWAFHYFVGIVYGIILAVLAGAAWLAAPTFLPAFILGIVTVGAGWFLLAPGMGAGWAASKRPNAMRIRALNLVSHTVFALGLFGTALLIR
;
A
#
# COMPACT_ATOMS: atom_id res chain seq x y z
N MET A 1 21.67 13.96 6.73
CA MET A 1 20.96 12.72 7.07
C MET A 1 19.52 12.96 7.48
N PHE A 2 19.24 13.81 8.50
CA PHE A 2 17.87 14.09 8.93
C PHE A 2 16.98 14.65 7.82
N ASP A 3 17.54 15.54 6.97
CA ASP A 3 16.84 16.10 5.82
C ASP A 3 16.25 15.03 4.87
N HIS A 4 17.06 14.06 4.50
CA HIS A 4 16.64 13.04 3.52
C HIS A 4 15.63 12.07 4.13
N PHE A 5 15.76 11.80 5.44
CA PHE A 5 14.85 10.93 6.15
C PHE A 5 13.44 11.52 6.26
N TRP A 6 13.30 12.77 6.71
CA TRP A 6 11.96 13.36 6.84
C TRP A 6 11.28 13.49 5.48
N ARG A 7 12.03 13.81 4.41
CA ARG A 7 11.51 13.87 3.04
C ARG A 7 11.02 12.51 2.56
N ALA A 8 11.78 11.45 2.81
CA ALA A 8 11.37 10.10 2.47
C ALA A 8 10.09 9.67 3.20
N VAL A 9 9.97 10.01 4.49
CA VAL A 9 8.76 9.80 5.29
C VAL A 9 7.58 10.56 4.69
N ALA A 10 7.75 11.86 4.41
CA ALA A 10 6.70 12.70 3.82
C ALA A 10 6.26 12.19 2.44
N ILE A 11 7.20 11.76 1.59
CA ILE A 11 6.94 11.14 0.29
C ILE A 11 6.08 9.89 0.43
N GLY A 12 6.41 9.00 1.37
CA GLY A 12 5.64 7.80 1.64
C GLY A 12 4.22 8.12 2.12
N ILE A 13 4.06 9.05 3.07
CA ILE A 13 2.76 9.51 3.56
C ILE A 13 1.92 10.11 2.43
N GLY A 14 2.49 11.00 1.62
CA GLY A 14 1.80 11.65 0.51
C GLY A 14 1.36 10.66 -0.57
N ALA A 15 2.18 9.64 -0.83
CA ALA A 15 1.83 8.56 -1.74
C ALA A 15 0.65 7.71 -1.23
N THR A 16 0.67 7.33 0.04
CA THR A 16 -0.42 6.59 0.69
C THR A 16 -1.71 7.40 0.69
N ALA A 17 -1.64 8.68 1.07
CA ALA A 17 -2.79 9.57 1.10
C ALA A 17 -3.41 9.74 -0.30
N LEU A 18 -2.60 9.87 -1.36
CA LEU A 18 -3.13 9.97 -2.72
C LEU A 18 -3.84 8.68 -3.16
N MET A 19 -3.33 7.51 -2.75
CA MET A 19 -3.98 6.23 -3.00
C MET A 19 -5.31 6.10 -2.24
N ASP A 20 -5.41 6.64 -1.03
CA ASP A 20 -6.65 6.69 -0.26
C ASP A 20 -7.68 7.62 -0.92
N LEU A 21 -7.26 8.79 -1.37
CA LEU A 21 -8.11 9.72 -2.14
C LEU A 21 -8.61 9.06 -3.43
N TRP A 22 -7.76 8.27 -4.09
CA TRP A 22 -8.16 7.49 -5.25
C TRP A 22 -9.19 6.41 -4.92
N ALA A 23 -9.05 5.71 -3.79
CA ALA A 23 -10.05 4.75 -3.33
C ALA A 23 -11.39 5.43 -3.01
N ILE A 24 -11.37 6.64 -2.45
CA ILE A 24 -12.57 7.46 -2.22
C ILE A 24 -13.21 7.85 -3.55
N PHE A 25 -12.43 8.32 -4.53
CA PHE A 25 -12.91 8.63 -5.88
C PHE A 25 -13.57 7.42 -6.55
N LEU A 26 -12.92 6.25 -6.51
CA LEU A 26 -13.47 5.02 -7.08
C LEU A 26 -14.79 4.60 -6.41
N ASN A 27 -14.90 4.83 -5.10
CA ASN A 27 -16.12 4.56 -4.36
C ASN A 27 -17.26 5.51 -4.75
N MET A 28 -16.98 6.81 -4.84
CA MET A 28 -17.99 7.82 -5.17
C MET A 28 -18.47 7.72 -6.62
N VAL A 29 -17.57 7.48 -7.57
CA VAL A 29 -17.89 7.54 -9.01
C VAL A 29 -18.28 6.18 -9.60
N PHE A 30 -17.67 5.09 -9.11
CA PHE A 30 -17.85 3.75 -9.68
C PHE A 30 -18.43 2.73 -8.69
N ALA A 31 -18.90 3.21 -7.53
CA ALA A 31 -19.44 2.38 -6.45
C ALA A 31 -18.51 1.22 -6.04
N GLN A 32 -17.19 1.37 -6.25
CA GLN A 32 -16.24 0.33 -5.86
C GLN A 32 -16.12 0.29 -4.33
N PRO A 33 -16.19 -0.90 -3.71
CA PRO A 33 -15.95 -1.02 -2.28
C PRO A 33 -14.57 -0.48 -1.90
N ARG A 34 -14.51 0.31 -0.83
CA ARG A 34 -13.24 0.79 -0.28
C ARG A 34 -12.48 -0.36 0.40
N PRO A 35 -11.14 -0.29 0.45
CA PRO A 35 -10.35 -1.22 1.26
C PRO A 35 -10.83 -1.24 2.71
N ASN A 36 -11.00 -2.44 3.27
CA ASN A 36 -11.32 -2.61 4.68
C ASN A 36 -10.03 -2.79 5.48
N TRP A 37 -9.52 -1.69 6.03
CA TRP A 37 -8.31 -1.70 6.85
C TRP A 37 -8.50 -2.49 8.16
N GLY A 38 -9.73 -2.68 8.65
CA GLY A 38 -9.99 -3.55 9.80
C GLY A 38 -9.54 -4.99 9.57
N LEU A 39 -9.81 -5.56 8.39
CA LEU A 39 -9.36 -6.91 8.05
C LEU A 39 -7.84 -6.99 7.92
N VAL A 40 -7.19 -5.94 7.42
CA VAL A 40 -5.73 -5.85 7.38
C VAL A 40 -5.15 -5.80 8.79
N GLY A 41 -5.72 -5.00 9.69
CA GLY A 41 -5.25 -4.95 11.06
C GLY A 41 -5.50 -6.25 11.82
N ARG A 42 -6.60 -6.95 11.54
CA ARG A 42 -6.81 -8.31 12.06
C ARG A 42 -5.72 -9.25 11.56
N TRP A 43 -5.38 -9.20 10.27
CA TRP A 43 -4.27 -9.98 9.72
C TRP A 43 -2.94 -9.66 10.43
N VAL A 44 -2.62 -8.38 10.62
CA VAL A 44 -1.41 -7.94 11.35
C VAL A 44 -1.41 -8.44 12.79
N TRP A 45 -2.54 -8.39 13.49
CA TRP A 45 -2.65 -8.91 14.85
C TRP A 45 -2.28 -10.39 14.93
N HIS A 46 -2.83 -11.21 14.04
CA HIS A 46 -2.55 -12.65 13.98
C HIS A 46 -1.13 -13.00 13.52
N LEU A 47 -0.34 -12.04 13.00
CA LEU A 47 1.10 -12.25 12.78
C LEU A 47 1.85 -12.43 14.09
N SER A 48 1.39 -11.82 15.18
CA SER A 48 2.01 -11.99 16.52
C SER A 48 1.91 -13.43 17.03
N ASP A 49 0.88 -14.15 16.59
CA ASP A 49 0.67 -15.58 16.86
C ASP A 49 1.32 -16.48 15.79
N GLY A 50 2.11 -15.92 14.87
CA GLY A 50 2.79 -16.64 13.80
C GLY A 50 1.89 -17.06 12.62
N LYS A 51 0.61 -16.69 12.62
CA LYS A 51 -0.35 -17.09 11.58
C LYS A 51 -0.40 -16.07 10.45
N VAL A 52 0.43 -16.33 9.42
CA VAL A 52 0.52 -15.49 8.22
C VAL A 52 -0.60 -15.74 7.22
N PHE A 53 -0.99 -17.01 7.01
CA PHE A 53 -1.98 -17.42 6.02
C PHE A 53 -3.27 -17.88 6.67
N HIS A 54 -4.40 -17.35 6.19
CA HIS A 54 -5.74 -17.67 6.65
C HIS A 54 -6.60 -18.15 5.48
N ASP A 55 -7.54 -19.06 5.74
CA ASP A 55 -8.53 -19.46 4.74
C ASP A 55 -9.53 -18.33 4.45
N ASP A 56 -9.99 -17.66 5.51
CA ASP A 56 -10.69 -16.39 5.46
C ASP A 56 -10.32 -15.56 6.70
N ILE A 57 -9.78 -14.36 6.51
CA ILE A 57 -9.46 -13.46 7.62
C ILE A 57 -10.74 -12.94 8.31
N GLY A 58 -11.88 -12.93 7.61
CA GLY A 58 -13.17 -12.54 8.17
C GLY A 58 -13.65 -13.43 9.32
N GLU A 59 -13.22 -14.70 9.32
CA GLU A 59 -13.56 -15.70 10.35
C GLU A 59 -12.52 -15.79 11.47
N ALA A 60 -11.35 -15.16 11.29
CA ALA A 60 -10.34 -15.11 12.34
C ALA A 60 -10.84 -14.29 13.54
N ALA A 61 -10.39 -14.66 14.75
CA ALA A 61 -10.79 -13.97 15.98
C ALA A 61 -10.55 -12.45 15.85
N PRO A 62 -11.56 -11.61 16.13
CA PRO A 62 -11.46 -10.17 15.96
C PRO A 62 -10.52 -9.56 17.00
N TYR A 63 -9.91 -8.43 16.63
CA TYR A 63 -9.14 -7.60 17.55
C TYR A 63 -9.84 -6.26 17.75
N ALA A 64 -9.98 -5.82 19.00
CA ALA A 64 -10.76 -4.62 19.34
C ALA A 64 -10.29 -3.35 18.60
N HIS A 65 -8.99 -3.26 18.28
CA HIS A 65 -8.41 -2.11 17.59
C HIS A 65 -7.95 -2.44 16.16
N GLU A 66 -8.57 -3.44 15.51
CA GLU A 66 -8.17 -3.90 14.17
C GLU A 66 -8.18 -2.78 13.12
N SER A 67 -9.17 -1.89 13.13
CA SER A 67 -9.18 -0.74 12.20
C SER A 67 -8.00 0.21 12.42
N ALA A 68 -7.68 0.55 13.67
CA ALA A 68 -6.57 1.46 13.98
C ALA A 68 -5.23 0.83 13.61
N LEU A 69 -5.04 -0.46 13.93
CA LEU A 69 -3.83 -1.22 13.58
C LEU A 69 -3.66 -1.33 12.06
N GLY A 70 -4.75 -1.57 11.33
CA GLY A 70 -4.72 -1.65 9.87
C GLY A 70 -4.35 -0.34 9.20
N TRP A 71 -4.93 0.78 9.66
CA TRP A 71 -4.56 2.12 9.18
C TRP A 71 -3.09 2.45 9.50
N ALA A 72 -2.64 2.16 10.72
CA ALA A 72 -1.25 2.36 11.11
C ALA A 72 -0.30 1.55 10.23
N PHE A 73 -0.61 0.28 9.98
CA PHE A 73 0.17 -0.60 9.12
C PHE A 73 0.20 -0.11 7.67
N HIS A 74 -0.93 0.36 7.13
CA HIS A 74 -1.02 0.92 5.77
C HIS A 74 -0.07 2.11 5.58
N TYR A 75 -0.10 3.09 6.49
CA TYR A 75 0.79 4.24 6.45
C TYR A 75 2.25 3.87 6.74
N PHE A 76 2.49 2.92 7.65
CA PHE A 76 3.82 2.39 7.92
C PHE A 76 4.45 1.80 6.65
N VAL A 77 3.73 0.93 5.93
CA VAL A 77 4.20 0.34 4.68
C VAL A 77 4.49 1.41 3.62
N GLY A 78 3.62 2.41 3.50
CA GLY A 78 3.86 3.55 2.61
C GLY A 78 5.13 4.34 2.94
N ILE A 79 5.38 4.62 4.22
CA ILE A 79 6.61 5.26 4.71
C ILE A 79 7.84 4.41 4.37
N VAL A 80 7.77 3.10 4.61
CA VAL A 80 8.86 2.16 4.27
C VAL A 80 9.15 2.21 2.77
N TYR A 81 8.15 2.27 1.91
CA TYR A 81 8.36 2.42 0.47
C TYR A 81 8.95 3.78 0.08
N GLY A 82 8.55 4.88 0.72
CA GLY A 82 9.19 6.19 0.53
C GLY A 82 10.68 6.18 0.89
N ILE A 83 11.03 5.50 1.98
CA ILE A 83 12.43 5.29 2.40
C ILE A 83 13.18 4.42 1.40
N ILE A 84 12.60 3.30 0.96
CA ILE A 84 13.20 2.42 -0.05
C ILE A 84 13.47 3.20 -1.34
N LEU A 85 12.51 4.02 -1.80
CA LEU A 85 12.71 4.86 -2.98
C LEU A 85 13.91 5.80 -2.81
N ALA A 86 13.96 6.53 -1.71
CA ALA A 86 15.03 7.49 -1.44
C ALA A 86 16.41 6.82 -1.35
N VAL A 87 16.48 5.62 -0.77
CA VAL A 87 17.72 4.83 -0.67
C VAL A 87 18.15 4.31 -2.04
N LEU A 88 17.23 3.74 -2.83
CA LEU A 88 17.55 3.13 -4.12
C LEU A 88 17.81 4.16 -5.22
N ALA A 89 17.04 5.25 -5.26
CA ALA A 89 17.20 6.32 -6.25
C ALA A 89 18.29 7.33 -5.85
N GLY A 90 18.67 7.36 -4.58
CA GLY A 90 19.72 8.20 -4.03
C GLY A 90 19.31 9.64 -3.76
N ALA A 91 20.18 10.36 -3.05
CA ALA A 91 19.96 11.76 -2.65
C ALA A 91 19.74 12.71 -3.85
N ALA A 92 20.40 12.44 -4.98
CA ALA A 92 20.25 13.22 -6.20
C ALA A 92 18.81 13.19 -6.74
N TRP A 93 18.12 12.05 -6.59
CA TRP A 93 16.71 11.94 -7.00
C TRP A 93 15.80 12.80 -6.12
N LEU A 94 16.10 12.96 -4.83
CA LEU A 94 15.30 13.86 -3.97
C LEU A 94 15.40 15.32 -4.46
N ALA A 95 16.59 15.76 -4.89
CA ALA A 95 16.78 17.11 -5.42
C ALA A 95 16.18 17.31 -6.83
N ALA A 96 16.22 16.27 -7.67
CA ALA A 96 15.71 16.29 -9.04
C ALA A 96 14.88 15.03 -9.32
N PRO A 97 13.65 14.95 -8.76
CA PRO A 97 12.84 13.74 -8.87
C PRO A 97 12.44 13.51 -10.32
N THR A 98 12.51 12.25 -10.73
CA THR A 98 12.02 11.75 -12.01
C THR A 98 10.96 10.67 -11.76
N PHE A 99 10.02 10.50 -12.68
CA PHE A 99 8.89 9.58 -12.48
C PHE A 99 9.28 8.10 -12.50
N LEU A 100 10.26 7.72 -13.32
CA LEU A 100 10.56 6.31 -13.61
C LEU A 100 10.93 5.48 -12.35
N PRO A 101 11.81 5.93 -11.43
CA PRO A 101 12.10 5.18 -10.21
C PRO A 101 10.87 4.99 -9.30
N ALA A 102 10.04 6.03 -9.16
CA ALA A 102 8.80 5.96 -8.38
C ALA A 102 7.79 4.97 -9.01
N PHE A 103 7.70 4.96 -10.33
CA PHE A 103 6.83 4.05 -11.07
C PHE A 103 7.28 2.60 -10.95
N ILE A 104 8.56 2.31 -11.16
CA ILE A 104 9.12 0.95 -10.99
C ILE A 104 8.83 0.45 -9.57
N LEU A 105 9.12 1.27 -8.55
CA LEU A 105 8.85 0.88 -7.17
C LEU A 105 7.35 0.62 -6.95
N GLY A 106 6.47 1.52 -7.41
CA GLY A 106 5.02 1.34 -7.29
C GLY A 106 4.53 0.03 -7.91
N ILE A 107 5.02 -0.35 -9.08
CA ILE A 107 4.63 -1.61 -9.72
C ILE A 107 5.19 -2.82 -8.97
N VAL A 108 6.44 -2.77 -8.50
CA VAL A 108 7.04 -3.87 -7.72
C VAL A 108 6.27 -4.13 -6.43
N THR A 109 5.78 -3.08 -5.76
CA THR A 109 5.07 -3.24 -4.46
C THR A 109 3.70 -3.89 -4.59
N VAL A 110 3.12 -3.97 -5.80
CA VAL A 110 1.95 -4.81 -6.10
C VAL A 110 2.20 -6.26 -5.71
N GLY A 111 3.45 -6.73 -5.80
CA GLY A 111 3.85 -8.06 -5.39
C GLY A 111 3.55 -8.37 -3.93
N ALA A 112 3.72 -7.39 -3.02
CA ALA A 112 3.34 -7.57 -1.61
C ALA A 112 1.83 -7.80 -1.46
N GLY A 113 1.02 -7.06 -2.22
CA GLY A 113 -0.42 -7.28 -2.26
C GLY A 113 -0.81 -8.65 -2.80
N TRP A 114 -0.22 -9.07 -3.91
CA TRP A 114 -0.60 -10.31 -4.60
C TRP A 114 -0.06 -11.58 -3.95
N PHE A 115 1.15 -11.55 -3.40
CA PHE A 115 1.86 -12.75 -2.97
C PHE A 115 2.04 -12.86 -1.46
N LEU A 116 1.71 -11.81 -0.69
CA LEU A 116 1.71 -11.87 0.78
C LEU A 116 0.32 -11.59 1.33
N LEU A 117 -0.23 -10.39 1.07
CA LEU A 117 -1.46 -9.95 1.73
C LEU A 117 -2.70 -10.68 1.21
N ALA A 118 -2.86 -10.84 -0.11
CA ALA A 118 -3.98 -11.56 -0.70
C ALA A 118 -4.09 -13.03 -0.24
N PRO A 119 -3.03 -13.87 -0.33
CA PRO A 119 -3.08 -15.21 0.25
C PRO A 119 -3.17 -15.16 1.78
N GLY A 120 -2.52 -14.19 2.43
CA GLY A 120 -2.59 -13.99 3.88
C GLY A 120 -4.02 -13.80 4.41
N MET A 121 -4.85 -13.09 3.64
CA MET A 121 -6.26 -12.82 3.95
C MET A 121 -7.25 -13.83 3.34
N GLY A 122 -6.76 -14.93 2.74
CA GLY A 122 -7.63 -15.96 2.15
C GLY A 122 -8.14 -15.69 0.73
N ALA A 123 -7.72 -14.58 0.09
CA ALA A 123 -8.07 -14.30 -1.31
C ALA A 123 -7.28 -15.17 -2.32
N GLY A 124 -6.27 -15.91 -1.87
CA GLY A 124 -5.39 -16.72 -2.71
C GLY A 124 -4.30 -15.90 -3.42
N TRP A 125 -3.37 -16.59 -4.07
CA TRP A 125 -2.27 -15.99 -4.81
C TRP A 125 -2.79 -15.07 -5.93
N ALA A 126 -2.38 -13.79 -5.89
CA ALA A 126 -2.90 -12.75 -6.76
C ALA A 126 -4.44 -12.76 -6.82
N ALA A 127 -5.11 -12.89 -5.67
CA ALA A 127 -6.57 -12.94 -5.54
C ALA A 127 -7.27 -14.08 -6.32
N SER A 128 -6.57 -15.20 -6.59
CA SER A 128 -7.09 -16.31 -7.41
C SER A 128 -8.36 -16.98 -6.89
N LYS A 129 -8.66 -16.89 -5.59
CA LYS A 129 -9.90 -17.43 -4.99
C LYS A 129 -11.09 -16.48 -5.10
N ARG A 130 -10.92 -15.27 -5.68
CA ARG A 130 -12.00 -14.29 -5.85
C ARG A 130 -12.66 -14.43 -7.23
N PRO A 131 -14.00 -14.32 -7.33
CA PRO A 131 -14.72 -14.47 -8.61
C PRO A 131 -14.37 -13.38 -9.64
N ASN A 132 -13.81 -12.26 -9.20
CA ASN A 132 -13.41 -11.11 -10.01
C ASN A 132 -11.88 -10.86 -10.01
N ALA A 133 -11.07 -11.92 -9.92
CA ALA A 133 -9.62 -11.84 -9.76
C ALA A 133 -8.91 -10.90 -10.76
N MET A 134 -9.25 -10.96 -12.06
CA MET A 134 -8.62 -10.09 -13.07
C MET A 134 -8.92 -8.61 -12.85
N ARG A 135 -10.15 -8.29 -12.40
CA ARG A 135 -10.52 -6.92 -12.04
C ARG A 135 -9.73 -6.43 -10.83
N ILE A 136 -9.58 -7.27 -9.81
CA ILE A 136 -8.78 -6.93 -8.62
C ILE A 136 -7.33 -6.65 -9.01
N ARG A 137 -6.72 -7.51 -9.83
CA ARG A 137 -5.34 -7.34 -10.32
C ARG A 137 -5.18 -6.03 -11.10
N ALA A 138 -6.08 -5.76 -12.04
CA ALA A 138 -6.06 -4.52 -12.82
C ALA A 138 -6.20 -3.29 -11.92
N LEU A 139 -7.15 -3.30 -10.98
CA LEU A 139 -7.33 -2.20 -10.03
C LEU A 139 -6.15 -2.04 -9.08
N ASN A 140 -5.46 -3.12 -8.69
CA ASN A 140 -4.22 -3.03 -7.92
C ASN A 140 -3.13 -2.32 -8.71
N LEU A 141 -2.92 -2.70 -9.98
CA LEU A 141 -1.95 -2.01 -10.85
C LEU A 141 -2.29 -0.53 -11.00
N VAL A 142 -3.56 -0.18 -11.28
CA VAL A 142 -3.99 1.21 -11.39
C VAL A 142 -3.75 1.98 -10.08
N SER A 143 -4.13 1.40 -8.94
CA SER A 143 -3.95 2.06 -7.64
C SER A 143 -2.46 2.24 -7.29
N HIS A 144 -1.59 1.33 -7.71
CA HIS A 144 -0.14 1.44 -7.51
C HIS A 144 0.53 2.42 -8.49
N THR A 145 -0.05 2.61 -9.69
CA THR A 145 0.31 3.75 -10.54
C THR A 145 -0.04 5.07 -9.86
N VAL A 146 -1.20 5.17 -9.20
CA VAL A 146 -1.56 6.37 -8.42
C VAL A 146 -0.64 6.56 -7.22
N PHE A 147 -0.28 5.48 -6.52
CA PHE A 147 0.74 5.53 -5.47
C PHE A 147 2.09 6.06 -6.00
N ALA A 148 2.54 5.61 -7.17
CA ALA A 148 3.75 6.14 -7.83
C ALA A 148 3.64 7.62 -8.19
N LEU A 149 2.48 8.08 -8.67
CA LEU A 149 2.21 9.50 -8.88
C LEU A 149 2.27 10.28 -7.57
N GLY A 150 1.84 9.70 -6.46
CA GLY A 150 1.92 10.32 -5.14
C GLY A 150 3.34 10.38 -4.59
N LEU A 151 4.15 9.34 -4.80
CA LEU A 151 5.59 9.35 -4.50
C LEU A 151 6.30 10.48 -5.25
N PHE A 152 6.10 10.53 -6.56
CA PHE A 152 6.72 11.51 -7.44
C PHE A 152 6.20 12.95 -7.18
N GLY A 153 4.89 13.11 -7.09
CA GLY A 153 4.23 14.39 -6.88
C GLY A 153 4.60 15.00 -5.52
N THR A 154 4.64 14.19 -4.46
CA THR A 154 5.07 14.66 -3.15
C THR A 154 6.54 15.05 -3.16
N ALA A 155 7.41 14.26 -3.79
CA ALA A 155 8.82 14.60 -3.95
C ALA A 155 9.01 15.94 -4.68
N LEU A 156 8.22 16.21 -5.73
CA LEU A 156 8.24 17.50 -6.43
C LEU A 156 7.80 18.67 -5.56
N LEU A 157 6.80 18.48 -4.70
CA LEU A 157 6.26 19.53 -3.83
C LEU A 157 7.21 19.93 -2.70
N ILE A 158 8.05 19.00 -2.25
CA ILE A 158 8.97 19.20 -1.11
C ILE A 158 10.45 19.27 -1.52
N ARG A 159 10.72 19.46 -2.82
CA ARG A 159 12.08 19.42 -3.38
C ARG A 159 12.98 20.56 -2.91
#